data_AF-A0AAV6AK03-F1
#
_entry.id   AF-A0AAV6AK03-F1
#
_cell.length_a   1.000
_cell.length_b   1.000
_cell.length_c   1.000
_cell.angle_alpha   90.00
_cell.angle_beta   90.00
_cell.angle_gamma   90.00
#
_symmetry.space_group_name_H-M   'P 1'
#
loop_
_entity.id
_entity.type
_entity.pdbx_description
1 polymer ?
#
loop_
_entity_poly.entity_id
_entity_poly.type
_entity_poly.pdbx_seq_one_letter_code
_entity_poly.pdbx_strand_id
1 'polypeptide(L)'
;HLVIRCHAELADEVRGIAQNRIATSGFSGRLVVMGDPDIAPGDGRIEWVDGGVVRDMAAISDQIDSRIAAFLAARGINQGGDRPEETEP
;
A
#
# COMPACT_ATOMS: atom_id res chain seq x y z
N HIS A 1 -4.00 22.19 -7.10
CA HIS A 1 -4.11 21.30 -8.27
C HIS A 1 -3.91 19.88 -7.78
N LEU A 2 -4.75 18.94 -8.20
CA LEU A 2 -4.70 17.53 -7.79
C LEU A 2 -4.68 16.66 -9.04
N VAL A 3 -3.67 15.79 -9.15
CA VAL A 3 -3.53 14.84 -10.26
C VAL A 3 -3.62 13.43 -9.70
N ILE A 4 -4.44 12.59 -10.32
CA ILE A 4 -4.55 11.17 -10.00
C ILE A 4 -4.12 10.38 -11.25
N ARG A 5 -3.15 9.50 -11.10
CA ARG A 5 -2.74 8.50 -12.08
C ARG A 5 -3.12 7.12 -11.58
N CYS A 6 -3.76 6.33 -12.40
CA CYS A 6 -4.16 4.96 -12.10
C CYS A 6 -4.16 4.12 -13.38
N HIS A 7 -4.40 2.81 -13.26
CA HIS A 7 -4.59 1.96 -14.42
C HIS A 7 -5.68 2.52 -15.36
N ALA A 8 -5.45 2.41 -16.68
CA ALA A 8 -6.29 3.02 -17.69
C ALA A 8 -7.77 2.64 -17.60
N GLU A 9 -8.07 1.37 -17.34
CA GLU A 9 -9.46 0.87 -17.26
C GLU A 9 -10.22 1.39 -16.02
N LEU A 10 -9.52 1.86 -14.98
CA LEU A 10 -10.13 2.37 -13.76
C LEU A 10 -10.31 3.89 -13.78
N ALA A 11 -9.80 4.58 -14.80
CA ALA A 11 -9.70 6.04 -14.80
C ALA A 11 -11.05 6.75 -14.69
N ASP A 12 -12.09 6.24 -15.35
CA ASP A 12 -13.42 6.85 -15.31
C ASP A 12 -14.14 6.64 -13.98
N GLU A 13 -14.00 5.45 -13.39
CA GLU A 13 -14.54 5.16 -12.06
C GLU A 13 -13.85 6.04 -11.00
N VAL A 14 -12.52 6.09 -11.04
CA VAL A 14 -11.70 6.94 -10.15
C VAL A 14 -12.08 8.41 -10.31
N ARG A 15 -12.33 8.88 -11.54
CA ARG A 15 -12.79 10.23 -11.81
C ARG A 15 -14.14 10.51 -11.14
N GLY A 16 -15.11 9.62 -11.28
CA GLY A 16 -16.43 9.76 -10.66
C GLY A 16 -16.33 9.85 -9.13
N ILE A 17 -15.56 8.95 -8.52
CA ILE A 17 -15.32 8.96 -7.07
C ILE A 17 -14.63 10.25 -6.62
N ALA A 18 -13.58 10.68 -7.32
CA ALA A 18 -12.83 11.87 -6.97
C ALA A 18 -13.66 13.16 -7.11
N GLN A 19 -14.47 13.27 -8.15
CA GLN A 19 -15.38 14.42 -8.34
C GLN A 19 -16.41 14.51 -7.21
N ASN A 20 -17.02 13.39 -6.83
CA ASN A 20 -17.99 13.34 -5.72
C ASN A 20 -17.36 13.74 -4.38
N ARG A 21 -16.12 13.31 -4.12
CA ARG A 21 -15.37 13.71 -2.90
C ARG A 21 -15.00 15.18 -2.92
N ILE A 22 -14.58 15.71 -4.07
CA ILE A 22 -14.22 17.13 -4.18
C ILE A 22 -15.44 18.04 -3.92
N ALA A 23 -16.59 17.69 -4.48
CA ALA A 23 -17.83 18.45 -4.31
C ALA A 23 -18.24 18.67 -2.85
N THR A 24 -17.87 17.76 -1.94
CA THR A 24 -18.21 17.85 -0.51
C THR A 24 -17.05 18.27 0.39
N SER A 25 -15.82 18.34 -0.14
CA SER A 25 -14.60 18.62 0.64
C SER A 25 -14.23 20.10 0.79
N GLY A 26 -14.91 21.00 0.06
CA GLY A 26 -14.51 22.42 -0.03
C GLY A 26 -13.25 22.67 -0.86
N PHE A 27 -12.73 21.66 -1.56
CA PHE A 27 -11.57 21.78 -2.45
C PHE A 27 -11.90 22.64 -3.68
N SER A 28 -11.16 23.74 -3.86
CA SER A 28 -11.34 24.69 -4.97
C SER A 28 -10.33 24.52 -6.12
N GLY A 29 -9.46 23.52 -6.04
CA GLY A 29 -8.44 23.27 -7.04
C GLY A 29 -8.93 22.51 -8.27
N ARG A 30 -8.14 22.54 -9.35
CA ARG A 30 -8.36 21.67 -10.52
C ARG A 30 -8.00 20.22 -10.19
N LEU A 31 -8.94 19.31 -10.45
CA LEU A 31 -8.73 17.85 -10.47
C LEU A 31 -8.40 17.38 -11.89
N VAL A 32 -7.39 16.52 -12.01
CA VAL A 32 -7.06 15.80 -13.24
C VAL A 32 -6.94 14.33 -12.90
N VAL A 33 -7.63 13.47 -13.64
CA VAL A 33 -7.48 12.01 -13.55
C VAL A 33 -6.98 11.51 -14.89
N MET A 34 -5.89 10.76 -14.88
CA MET A 34 -5.20 10.21 -16.04
C MET A 34 -5.12 8.70 -15.89
N GLY A 35 -5.61 8.00 -16.90
CA GLY A 35 -5.36 6.57 -17.06
C GLY A 35 -3.98 6.34 -17.65
N ASP A 36 -3.26 5.37 -17.12
CA ASP A 36 -1.94 4.94 -17.57
C ASP A 36 -1.96 3.41 -17.67
N PRO A 37 -1.80 2.82 -18.88
CA PRO A 37 -1.82 1.37 -19.06
C PRO A 37 -0.59 0.68 -18.46
N ASP A 38 0.49 1.42 -18.17
CA ASP A 38 1.71 0.85 -17.57
C ASP A 38 1.61 0.76 -16.04
N ILE A 39 0.61 1.39 -15.43
CA ILE A 39 0.32 1.25 -13.99
C ILE A 39 -0.52 -0.01 -13.77
N ALA A 40 -0.04 -0.95 -12.96
CA ALA A 40 -0.79 -2.18 -12.69
C ALA A 40 -2.17 -1.89 -12.06
N PRO A 41 -3.20 -2.72 -12.36
CA PRO A 41 -4.49 -2.60 -11.69
C PRO A 41 -4.36 -2.65 -10.16
N GLY A 42 -4.95 -1.67 -9.47
CA GLY A 42 -4.85 -1.52 -8.01
C GLY A 42 -3.75 -0.57 -7.53
N ASP A 43 -2.82 -0.22 -8.41
CA ASP A 43 -1.77 0.78 -8.17
C ASP A 43 -2.16 2.16 -8.68
N GLY A 44 -1.44 3.17 -8.21
CA GLY A 44 -1.66 4.53 -8.65
C GLY A 44 -0.89 5.57 -7.86
N ARG A 45 -1.08 6.82 -8.24
CA ARG A 45 -0.42 7.97 -7.63
C ARG A 45 -1.36 9.16 -7.55
N ILE A 46 -1.32 9.87 -6.45
CA ILE A 46 -2.03 11.14 -6.26
C ILE A 46 -0.99 12.21 -5.96
N GLU A 47 -1.02 13.33 -6.69
CA GLU A 47 -0.03 14.41 -6.58
C GLU A 47 -0.74 15.76 -6.43
N TRP A 48 -0.23 16.61 -5.54
CA TRP A 48 -0.64 17.99 -5.34
C TRP A 48 0.59 18.89 -5.18
N VAL A 49 0.36 20.18 -4.93
CA VAL A 49 1.42 21.22 -4.96
C VAL A 49 2.58 20.90 -4.01
N ASP A 50 2.27 20.38 -2.83
CA ASP A 50 3.24 20.19 -1.75
C ASP A 50 3.57 18.72 -1.47
N GLY A 51 3.17 17.81 -2.36
CA GLY A 51 3.47 16.40 -2.15
C GLY A 51 2.67 15.44 -3.02
N GLY A 52 2.74 14.17 -2.64
CA GLY A 52 2.02 13.11 -3.31
C GLY A 52 1.99 11.85 -2.47
N VAL A 53 1.11 10.93 -2.85
CA VAL A 53 1.05 9.57 -2.32
C VAL A 53 1.11 8.59 -3.48
N VAL A 54 1.89 7.53 -3.31
CA VAL A 54 1.97 6.41 -4.24
C VAL A 54 1.32 5.21 -3.56
N ARG A 55 0.51 4.49 -4.32
CA ARG A 55 0.06 3.15 -3.98
C ARG A 55 0.76 2.17 -4.90
N ASP A 56 1.63 1.37 -4.30
CA ASP A 56 2.35 0.28 -4.93
C ASP A 56 2.05 -0.98 -4.12
N MET A 57 1.23 -1.85 -4.68
CA MET A 57 0.72 -3.04 -4.03
C MET A 57 1.83 -4.06 -3.78
N ALA A 58 2.80 -4.17 -4.70
CA ALA A 58 3.94 -5.06 -4.54
C ALA A 58 4.82 -4.60 -3.37
N ALA A 59 5.20 -3.32 -3.34
CA ALA A 59 5.99 -2.75 -2.26
C ALA A 59 5.27 -2.80 -0.90
N ILE A 60 3.94 -2.68 -0.89
CA ILE A 60 3.13 -2.86 0.32
C ILE A 60 3.14 -4.33 0.76
N SER A 61 3.00 -5.28 -0.17
CA SER A 61 3.05 -6.72 0.13
C SER A 61 4.39 -7.11 0.72
N ASP A 62 5.50 -6.72 0.08
CA ASP A 62 6.87 -7.00 0.55
C ASP A 62 7.10 -6.46 1.97
N GLN A 63 6.54 -5.27 2.23
CA GLN A 63 6.59 -4.63 3.53
C GLN A 63 5.77 -5.35 4.61
N ILE A 64 4.67 -6.01 4.23
CA ILE A 64 3.88 -6.86 5.13
C ILE A 64 4.67 -8.12 5.42
N ASP A 65 5.17 -8.80 4.38
CA ASP A 65 5.92 -10.04 4.50
C ASP A 65 7.19 -9.87 5.34
N SER A 66 7.93 -8.78 5.15
CA SER A 66 9.10 -8.43 5.95
C SER A 66 8.75 -8.26 7.44
N ARG A 67 7.64 -7.59 7.75
CA ARG A 67 7.18 -7.39 9.13
C ARG A 67 6.73 -8.71 9.77
N ILE A 68 6.05 -9.57 9.02
CA ILE A 68 5.66 -10.90 9.48
C ILE A 68 6.90 -11.75 9.77
N ALA A 69 7.86 -11.78 8.84
CA ALA A 69 9.10 -12.53 9.00
C ALA A 69 9.89 -12.05 10.23
N ALA A 70 10.02 -10.73 10.41
CA ALA A 70 10.67 -10.14 11.57
C ALA A 70 9.96 -10.52 12.89
N PHE A 71 8.62 -10.48 12.90
CA PHE A 71 7.83 -10.89 14.07
C PHE A 71 8.01 -12.36 14.42
N LEU A 72 7.96 -13.26 13.43
CA LEU A 72 8.16 -14.69 13.63
C LEU A 72 9.59 -15.00 14.13
N ALA A 73 10.60 -14.35 13.56
CA ALA A 73 11.99 -14.48 13.98
C ALA A 73 12.19 -14.00 15.43
N ALA A 74 11.61 -12.85 15.80
CA ALA A 74 11.70 -12.30 17.15
C ALA A 74 11.00 -13.17 18.19
N ARG A 75 9.96 -13.91 17.79
CA ARG A 75 9.22 -14.80 18.70
C ARG A 75 9.88 -16.16 18.89
N GLY A 76 10.59 -16.68 17.88
CA GLY A 76 10.96 -18.09 17.84
C GLY A 76 9.70 -18.99 17.89
N ILE A 77 9.67 -20.27 17.56
CA ILE A 77 10.75 -21.25 17.72
C ILE A 77 11.46 -21.13 19.08
N ASN A 78 10.79 -20.56 20.10
CA ASN A 78 11.17 -20.65 21.51
C ASN A 78 10.80 -22.04 22.10
N GLN A 79 10.80 -23.07 21.25
CA GLN A 79 10.63 -24.49 21.61
C GLN A 79 11.74 -25.27 20.90
N GLY A 80 12.94 -25.22 21.46
CA GLY A 80 14.11 -25.90 20.88
C GLY A 80 15.39 -25.60 21.64
N GLY A 81 15.37 -25.79 22.96
CA GLY A 81 16.54 -25.69 23.83
C GLY A 81 16.17 -26.30 25.17
N ASP A 82 16.23 -27.62 25.27
CA ASP A 82 17.38 -28.38 25.78
C ASP A 82 17.10 -28.75 27.25
N ARG A 83 16.50 -29.94 27.43
CA ARG A 83 16.43 -30.57 28.75
C ARG A 83 17.55 -31.60 28.74
N PRO A 84 18.69 -31.39 29.44
CA PRO A 84 19.74 -32.39 29.50
C PRO A 84 19.15 -33.66 30.10
N GLU A 85 19.37 -34.77 29.40
CA GLU A 85 19.01 -36.11 29.84
C GLU A 85 19.90 -36.43 31.06
N GLU A 86 19.36 -36.25 32.27
CA GLU A 86 19.96 -36.78 33.50
C GLU A 86 20.06 -38.30 33.35
N THR A 87 21.24 -38.75 32.96
CA THR A 87 21.70 -40.13 33.13
C THR A 87 22.38 -40.16 34.49
N GLU A 88 21.67 -40.65 35.50
CA GLU A 88 22.29 -41.06 36.77
C GLU A 88 22.46 -42.60 36.83
N PRO A 89 23.49 -43.07 37.56
CA PRO A 89 24.18 -44.35 37.36
C PRO A 89 23.50 -45.59 37.93
#